data_AF-A0A2G4HCN9-F1
#
_entry.id   AF-A0A2G4HCN9-F1
#
_cell.length_a   1.000
_cell.length_b   1.000
_cell.length_c   1.000
_cell.angle_alpha   90.00
_cell.angle_beta   90.00
_cell.angle_gamma   90.00
#
_symmetry.space_group_name_H-M   'P 1'
#
loop_
_entity.id
_entity.type
_entity.pdbx_description
1 polymer ?
#
loop_
_entity_poly.entity_id
_entity_poly.type
_entity_poly.pdbx_seq_one_letter_code
_entity_poly.pdbx_strand_id
1 'polypeptide(L)'
;MAKYGTLHLIPVPLAEGGRWLGIELETLVGSIKHWIVETPKTARAQLRAISPQIDLPSLELSSWSKHGSNEALTLLQPCLSGNPMGLISDAGAPGMA
;
A
#
# COMPACT_ATOMS: atom_id res chain seq x y z
N MET A 1 17.24 19.28 7.85
CA MET A 1 16.75 18.57 6.65
C MET A 1 15.35 18.07 6.97
N ALA A 2 14.36 18.32 6.10
CA ALA A 2 13.04 17.70 6.25
C ALA A 2 13.22 16.19 6.04
N LYS A 3 12.74 15.38 6.99
CA LYS A 3 12.85 13.92 6.91
C LYS A 3 11.68 13.40 6.08
N TYR A 4 11.97 12.81 4.93
CA TYR A 4 10.95 12.14 4.11
C TYR A 4 10.38 10.92 4.83
N GLY A 5 9.16 10.55 4.44
CA GLY A 5 8.55 9.28 4.77
C GLY A 5 9.26 8.12 4.07
N THR A 6 8.86 6.91 4.43
CA THR A 6 9.30 5.69 3.73
C THR A 6 8.14 5.17 2.90
N LEU A 7 8.40 4.87 1.62
CA LEU A 7 7.46 4.18 0.75
C LEU A 7 7.73 2.68 0.81
N HIS A 8 6.80 1.92 1.37
CA HIS A 8 6.88 0.47 1.50
C HIS A 8 6.16 -0.20 0.34
N LEU A 9 6.86 -1.08 -0.38
CA LEU A 9 6.28 -1.88 -1.44
C LEU A 9 5.80 -3.20 -0.84
N ILE A 10 4.49 -3.42 -0.84
CA ILE A 10 3.86 -4.56 -0.21
C ILE A 10 3.47 -5.58 -1.29
N PRO A 11 4.11 -6.76 -1.32
CA PRO A 11 3.77 -7.79 -2.29
C PRO A 11 2.44 -8.47 -1.92
N VAL A 12 1.72 -8.91 -2.95
CA VAL A 12 0.51 -9.72 -2.82
C VAL A 12 0.79 -11.12 -3.37
N PRO A 13 0.35 -12.20 -2.69
CA PRO A 13 0.45 -13.55 -3.23
C PRO A 13 -0.20 -13.67 -4.61
N LEU A 14 0.49 -14.34 -5.55
CA LEU A 14 -0.06 -14.65 -6.88
C LEU A 14 -1.04 -15.82 -6.86
N ALA A 15 -0.94 -16.70 -5.87
CA ALA A 15 -1.79 -17.88 -5.70
C ALA A 15 -2.59 -17.79 -4.40
N GLU A 16 -3.84 -18.27 -4.45
CA GLU A 16 -4.67 -18.41 -3.25
C GLU A 16 -3.98 -19.33 -2.22
N GLY A 17 -3.96 -18.92 -0.95
CA GLY A 17 -3.34 -19.68 0.13
C GLY A 17 -1.83 -19.46 0.33
N GLY A 18 -1.20 -18.54 -0.41
CA GLY A 18 0.19 -18.13 -0.16
C GLY A 18 0.37 -17.54 1.24
N ARG A 19 0.91 -18.32 2.17
CA ARG A 19 1.08 -17.94 3.58
C ARG A 19 2.45 -17.30 3.79
N TRP A 20 2.57 -16.00 3.48
CA TRP A 20 3.84 -15.26 3.58
C TRP A 20 3.84 -14.17 4.67
N LEU A 21 2.84 -14.19 5.55
CA LEU A 21 2.60 -13.09 6.48
C LEU A 21 3.28 -13.38 7.82
N GLY A 22 4.37 -12.65 8.08
CA GLY A 22 5.00 -12.58 9.39
C GLY A 22 4.46 -11.39 10.20
N ILE A 23 4.64 -11.46 11.53
CA ILE A 23 4.24 -10.40 12.48
C ILE A 23 4.77 -9.01 12.10
N GLU A 24 5.98 -8.94 11.53
CA GLU A 24 6.58 -7.68 11.11
C GLU A 24 5.81 -7.02 9.97
N LEU A 25 5.37 -7.80 8.98
CA LEU A 25 4.57 -7.30 7.86
C LEU A 25 3.18 -6.88 8.32
N GLU A 26 2.54 -7.66 9.19
CA GLU A 26 1.25 -7.30 9.81
C GLU A 26 1.37 -5.95 10.55
N THR A 27 2.39 -5.79 11.40
CA THR A 27 2.62 -4.57 12.17
C THR A 27 2.89 -3.37 11.26
N LEU A 28 3.73 -3.55 10.23
CA LEU A 28 4.02 -2.52 9.24
C LEU A 28 2.74 -2.06 8.54
N VAL A 29 1.97 -3.00 7.99
CA VAL A 29 0.72 -2.70 7.26
C VAL A 29 -0.29 -2.00 8.17
N GLY A 30 -0.44 -2.45 9.42
CA GLY A 30 -1.34 -1.84 10.39
C GLY A 30 -0.95 -0.40 10.79
N SER A 31 0.31 -0.01 10.60
CA SER A 31 0.81 1.34 10.95
C SER A 31 0.67 2.38 9.84
N ILE A 32 0.44 1.96 8.59
CA ILE A 32 0.42 2.85 7.43
C ILE A 32 -0.99 3.35 7.14
N LYS A 33 -1.14 4.67 7.09
CA LYS A 33 -2.42 5.34 6.76
C LYS A 33 -2.61 5.63 5.26
N HIS A 34 -1.53 6.02 4.57
CA HIS A 34 -1.60 6.46 3.18
C HIS A 34 -1.14 5.36 2.22
N TRP A 35 -1.98 5.04 1.23
CA TRP A 35 -1.73 3.94 0.30
C TRP A 35 -1.91 4.36 -1.14
N ILE A 36 -0.97 3.95 -1.98
CA ILE A 36 -1.12 3.93 -3.43
C ILE A 36 -1.62 2.53 -3.82
N VAL A 37 -2.71 2.47 -4.58
CA VAL A 37 -3.40 1.22 -4.92
C VAL A 37 -3.81 1.22 -6.40
N GLU A 38 -4.01 0.07 -7.03
CA GLU A 38 -4.69 0.03 -8.33
C GLU A 38 -6.21 0.09 -8.11
N THR A 39 -6.76 -0.92 -7.43
CA THR A 39 -8.19 -1.01 -7.12
C THR A 39 -8.45 -0.88 -5.61
N PRO A 40 -9.14 0.18 -5.13
CA PRO A 40 -9.37 0.39 -3.69
C PRO A 40 -10.08 -0.78 -2.99
N LYS A 41 -11.04 -1.42 -3.68
CA LYS A 41 -11.78 -2.57 -3.14
C LYS A 41 -10.85 -3.77 -2.93
N THR A 42 -10.03 -4.10 -3.92
CA THR A 42 -9.07 -5.21 -3.87
C THR A 42 -8.01 -4.95 -2.80
N ALA A 43 -7.44 -3.75 -2.78
CA ALA A 43 -6.45 -3.35 -1.78
C ALA A 43 -6.99 -3.49 -0.35
N ARG A 44 -8.22 -3.03 -0.06
CA ARG A 44 -8.81 -3.21 1.27
C ARG A 44 -8.92 -4.67 1.69
N ALA A 45 -9.29 -5.57 0.76
CA ALA A 45 -9.36 -6.99 1.04
C ALA A 45 -7.97 -7.58 1.35
N GLN A 46 -6.95 -7.21 0.57
CA GLN A 46 -5.57 -7.65 0.78
C GLN A 46 -5.00 -7.11 2.09
N LEU A 47 -5.17 -5.82 2.38
CA LEU A 47 -4.70 -5.20 3.63
C LEU A 47 -5.37 -5.82 4.86
N ARG A 48 -6.67 -6.14 4.78
CA ARG A 48 -7.38 -6.88 5.84
C ARG A 48 -6.85 -8.31 6.00
N ALA A 49 -6.49 -8.97 4.91
CA ALA A 49 -5.90 -10.31 4.97
C ALA A 49 -4.50 -10.30 5.58
N ILE A 50 -3.72 -9.23 5.35
CA ILE A 50 -2.38 -9.04 5.92
C ILE A 50 -2.45 -8.63 7.40
N SER A 51 -3.30 -7.66 7.72
CA SER A 51 -3.48 -7.10 9.06
C SER A 51 -4.95 -7.15 9.46
N PRO A 52 -5.43 -8.23 10.10
CA PRO A 52 -6.83 -8.41 10.46
C PRO A 52 -7.43 -7.26 11.26
N GLN A 53 -6.62 -6.60 12.10
CA GLN A 53 -7.05 -5.51 12.99
C GLN A 53 -6.96 -4.11 12.36
N ILE A 54 -6.62 -3.98 11.07
CA ILE A 54 -6.43 -2.66 10.44
C ILE A 54 -7.72 -1.82 10.42
N ASP A 55 -7.64 -0.53 10.72
CA ASP A 55 -8.79 0.38 10.63
C ASP A 55 -9.01 0.83 9.17
N LEU A 56 -9.65 -0.02 8.35
CA LEU A 56 -9.89 0.25 6.92
C LEU A 56 -10.57 1.60 6.63
N PRO A 57 -11.59 2.06 7.40
CA PRO A 57 -12.16 3.40 7.23
C PRO A 57 -11.17 4.56 7.37
N SER A 58 -10.12 4.41 8.19
CA SER A 58 -9.11 5.46 8.40
C SER A 58 -8.10 5.61 7.26
N LEU A 59 -8.03 4.62 6.37
CA LEU A 59 -7.05 4.57 5.29
C LEU A 59 -7.36 5.57 4.17
N GLU A 60 -6.33 6.26 3.72
CA GLU A 60 -6.37 7.16 2.56
C GLU A 60 -5.80 6.43 1.36
N LEU A 61 -6.68 6.02 0.43
CA LEU A 61 -6.32 5.24 -0.75
C LEU A 61 -6.29 6.14 -1.99
N SER A 62 -5.12 6.30 -2.59
CA SER A 62 -4.95 6.99 -3.86
C SER A 62 -4.77 5.97 -4.98
N SER A 63 -5.72 5.94 -5.91
CA SER A 63 -5.65 5.02 -7.05
C SER A 63 -4.57 5.47 -8.04
N TRP A 64 -3.73 4.56 -8.50
CA TRP A 64 -2.82 4.74 -9.63
C TRP A 64 -3.35 3.97 -10.85
N SER A 65 -3.21 4.58 -12.03
CA SER A 65 -3.61 3.97 -13.30
C SER A 65 -2.52 4.18 -14.33
N LYS A 66 -2.09 3.08 -14.98
CA LYS A 66 -1.16 3.10 -16.12
C LYS A 66 -1.64 3.92 -17.32
N HIS A 67 -2.93 4.20 -17.40
CA HIS A 67 -3.56 4.97 -18.48
C HIS A 67 -4.02 6.37 -18.03
N GLY A 68 -3.79 6.72 -16.77
CA GLY A 68 -4.21 8.00 -16.19
C GLY A 68 -3.08 9.04 -16.16
N SER A 69 -3.46 10.32 -16.06
CA SER A 69 -2.56 11.46 -15.89
C SER A 69 -2.09 11.65 -14.44
N ASN A 70 -2.11 10.60 -13.62
CA ASN A 70 -1.77 10.76 -12.21
C ASN A 70 -0.28 11.11 -12.09
N GLU A 71 0.00 12.35 -11.75
CA GLU A 71 1.37 12.80 -11.51
C GLU A 71 1.91 12.08 -10.29
N ALA A 72 3.05 11.40 -10.46
CA ALA A 72 3.72 10.66 -9.39
C ALA A 72 3.99 11.54 -8.16
N LEU A 73 4.27 12.84 -8.37
CA LEU A 73 4.48 13.80 -7.30
C LEU A 73 3.26 13.97 -6.40
N THR A 74 2.06 14.02 -6.99
CA THR A 74 0.80 14.14 -6.25
C THR A 74 0.56 12.90 -5.38
N LEU A 75 0.81 11.71 -5.93
CA LEU A 75 0.68 10.45 -5.18
C LEU A 75 1.69 10.35 -4.04
N LEU A 76 2.91 10.86 -4.24
CA LEU A 76 3.99 10.80 -3.24
C LEU A 76 3.93 11.92 -2.22
N GLN A 77 2.98 12.85 -2.31
CA GLN A 77 2.91 14.02 -1.44
C GLN A 77 2.94 13.69 0.06
N PRO A 78 2.24 12.66 0.59
CA PRO A 78 2.37 12.30 2.00
C PRO A 78 3.78 11.88 2.39
N CYS A 79 4.47 11.12 1.52
CA CYS A 79 5.86 10.71 1.72
C CYS A 79 6.81 11.90 1.69
N LEU A 80 6.62 12.83 0.76
CA LEU A 80 7.38 14.07 0.68
C LEU A 80 7.19 14.95 1.93
N SER A 81 6.01 14.86 2.57
CA SER A 81 5.68 15.54 3.82
C SER A 81 6.12 14.80 5.09
N GLY A 82 6.81 13.67 4.97
CA GLY A 82 7.36 12.91 6.11
C GLY A 82 6.49 11.75 6.61
N ASN A 83 5.35 11.47 5.98
CA ASN A 83 4.47 10.39 6.40
C ASN A 83 4.83 9.07 5.70
N PRO A 84 4.89 7.94 6.42
CA PRO A 84 5.08 6.63 5.79
C PRO A 84 3.90 6.29 4.87
N MET A 85 4.21 5.60 3.77
CA MET A 85 3.26 5.23 2.73
C MET A 85 3.42 3.78 2.33
N GLY A 86 2.33 3.17 1.86
CA GLY A 86 2.34 1.84 1.26
C GLY A 86 1.99 1.91 -0.23
N LEU A 87 2.59 1.03 -1.03
CA LEU A 87 2.20 0.71 -2.40
C LEU A 87 1.85 -0.77 -2.47
N ILE A 88 0.66 -1.08 -2.96
CA ILE A 88 0.18 -2.46 -3.13
C ILE A 88 -0.47 -2.61 -4.50
N SER A 89 -0.13 -3.70 -5.20
CA SER A 89 -0.70 -4.06 -6.50
C SER A 89 -1.90 -5.00 -6.34
N ASP A 90 -2.74 -5.14 -7.36
CA ASP A 90 -3.86 -6.09 -7.32
C ASP A 90 -3.37 -7.56 -7.27
N ALA A 91 -2.14 -7.84 -7.76
CA ALA A 91 -1.46 -9.11 -7.60
C ALA A 91 0.07 -8.96 -7.72
N GLY A 92 0.83 -9.88 -7.13
CA GLY A 92 2.27 -9.97 -7.31
C GLY A 92 3.08 -8.89 -6.58
N ALA A 93 4.29 -8.64 -7.06
CA ALA A 93 5.18 -7.62 -6.51
C ALA A 93 5.00 -6.28 -7.26
N PRO A 94 4.76 -5.16 -6.55
CA PRO A 94 4.68 -3.84 -7.18
C PRO A 94 5.98 -3.48 -7.95
N GLY A 95 5.83 -2.82 -9.10
CA GLY A 95 6.97 -2.29 -9.88
C GLY A 95 7.67 -3.29 -10.82
N MET A 96 7.10 -4.47 -11.02
CA MET A 96 7.63 -5.53 -11.90
C MET A 96 7.04 -5.52 -13.33
N ALA A 97 6.19 -4.53 -13.66
CA ALA A 97 5.47 -4.44 -14.93
C ALA A 97 6.22 -3.65 -16.00
#